data_AF-A0A3N5S4J0-F1
#
_entry.id   AF-A0A3N5S4J0-F1
#
_cell.length_a   1.000
_cell.length_b   1.000
_cell.length_c   1.000
_cell.angle_alpha   90.00
_cell.angle_beta   90.00
_cell.angle_gamma   90.00
#
_symmetry.space_group_name_H-M   'P 1'
#
loop_
_entity.id
_entity.type
_entity.pdbx_description
1 polymer ?
#
loop_
_entity_poly.entity_id
_entity_poly.type
_entity_poly.pdbx_seq_one_letter_code
_entity_poly.pdbx_strand_id
1 'polypeptide(L)'
;MDIRINGLPINFSLENEKSVADVIASVSGWARERELVFTEARINDESYMIESLPDMPLESVRSIDCIVQSRADVVIASLEEGDAYCDRADSFVRRSLEERAVEQGAAESLAGGAEWLGEVVVSTLSLLGVAPEEVSCRDATVKDYLEQLAGFSESVRAAGEGEGLLAVFGQKGDIFQAIKEILRMMLMSENLRRLVVLSLESPDVLVESLRRVKDEIGAQADSLAETVRLYQEGRDSDASGHFRSFVEFIYAYTRACYQCAPVFRVDPSLIVVDGVSLEERNRTLNDLLSQILTSLENNDIISLSDILEYEMRPHIETIGAYVDALLEEIQEG
;
A
#
# COMPACT_ATOMS: atom_id res chain seq x y z
N MET A 1 2.89 -21.40 21.27
CA MET A 1 2.31 -20.15 20.73
C MET A 1 2.78 -20.05 19.30
N ASP A 2 1.87 -19.76 18.39
CA ASP A 2 2.15 -19.57 16.97
C ASP A 2 2.18 -18.07 16.66
N ILE A 3 3.26 -17.57 16.07
CA ILE A 3 3.41 -16.15 15.71
C ILE A 3 3.52 -16.06 14.20
N ARG A 4 2.72 -15.19 13.61
CA ARG A 4 2.66 -14.96 12.17
C ARG A 4 2.72 -13.48 11.85
N ILE A 5 3.16 -13.16 10.64
CA ILE A 5 2.98 -11.85 10.05
C ILE A 5 2.19 -12.02 8.76
N ASN A 6 1.04 -11.37 8.69
CA ASN A 6 0.07 -11.49 7.59
C ASN A 6 -0.25 -12.96 7.25
N GLY A 7 -0.41 -13.79 8.28
CA GLY A 7 -0.69 -15.21 8.14
C GLY A 7 0.50 -16.07 7.70
N LEU A 8 1.66 -15.48 7.41
CA LEU A 8 2.89 -16.22 7.12
C LEU A 8 3.62 -16.60 8.41
N PRO A 9 4.10 -17.85 8.54
CA PRO A 9 4.96 -18.22 9.65
C PRO A 9 6.27 -17.44 9.52
N ILE A 10 6.79 -16.93 10.64
CA ILE A 10 8.13 -16.36 10.69
C ILE A 10 8.95 -17.14 11.71
N ASN A 11 10.22 -17.37 11.40
CA ASN A 11 11.23 -17.82 12.38
C ASN A 11 11.55 -16.69 13.37
N PHE A 12 10.54 -16.25 14.10
CA PHE A 12 10.67 -15.25 15.14
C PHE A 12 11.16 -15.94 16.40
N SER A 13 12.46 -15.82 16.68
CA SER A 13 13.00 -16.30 17.95
C SER A 13 12.60 -15.31 19.04
N LEU A 14 11.66 -15.71 19.89
CA LEU A 14 11.35 -14.96 21.11
C LEU A 14 12.60 -14.99 22.00
N GLU A 15 13.35 -13.89 22.03
CA GLU A 15 14.59 -13.82 22.79
C GLU A 15 14.29 -13.54 24.27
N ASN A 16 13.35 -12.64 24.58
CA ASN A 16 13.10 -12.17 25.95
C ASN A 16 11.63 -11.76 26.24
N GLU A 17 10.73 -11.93 25.27
CA GLU A 17 9.34 -11.47 25.35
C GLU A 17 8.52 -12.30 26.36
N LYS A 18 7.79 -11.62 27.25
CA LYS A 18 6.96 -12.27 28.30
C LYS A 18 5.49 -11.90 28.22
N SER A 19 5.19 -10.76 27.61
CA SER A 19 3.84 -10.21 27.42
C SER A 19 3.52 -10.02 25.95
N VAL A 20 2.22 -9.88 25.64
CA VAL A 20 1.78 -9.45 24.30
C VAL A 20 2.46 -8.12 23.92
N ALA A 21 2.58 -7.18 24.86
CA ALA A 21 3.22 -5.89 24.62
C ALA A 21 4.68 -6.03 24.15
N ASP A 22 5.44 -6.98 24.70
CA ASP A 22 6.84 -7.22 24.27
C ASP A 22 6.91 -7.73 22.83
N VAL A 23 6.04 -8.69 22.47
CA VAL A 23 5.95 -9.20 21.08
C VAL A 23 5.61 -8.09 20.12
N ILE A 24 4.63 -7.26 20.48
CA ILE A 24 4.18 -6.13 19.66
C ILE A 24 5.30 -5.11 19.48
N ALA A 25 6.05 -4.77 20.53
CA ALA A 25 7.20 -3.87 20.42
C ALA A 25 8.28 -4.43 19.49
N SER A 26 8.54 -5.73 19.60
CA SER A 26 9.53 -6.44 18.78
C SER A 26 9.11 -6.49 17.30
N VAL A 27 7.84 -6.80 17.02
CA VAL A 27 7.28 -6.77 15.66
C VAL A 27 7.18 -5.34 15.10
N SER A 28 6.88 -4.35 15.94
CA SER A 28 6.90 -2.93 15.54
C SER A 28 8.30 -2.51 15.10
N GLY A 29 9.35 -2.96 15.82
CA GLY A 29 10.74 -2.77 15.42
C GLY A 29 11.05 -3.45 14.08
N TRP A 30 10.66 -4.72 13.94
CA TRP A 30 10.82 -5.50 12.71
C TRP A 30 10.18 -4.84 11.49
N ALA A 31 8.95 -4.33 11.63
CA ALA A 31 8.20 -3.68 10.56
C ALA A 31 8.88 -2.36 10.17
N ARG A 32 9.27 -1.55 11.15
CA ARG A 32 9.96 -0.27 10.93
C ARG A 32 11.30 -0.43 10.22
N GLU A 33 12.09 -1.46 10.56
CA GLU A 33 13.35 -1.77 9.88
C GLU A 33 13.16 -2.10 8.40
N ARG A 34 11.95 -2.51 8.01
CA ARG A 34 11.56 -2.89 6.65
C ARG A 34 10.66 -1.86 5.98
N GLU A 35 10.56 -0.66 6.55
CA GLU A 35 9.68 0.43 6.09
C GLU A 35 8.20 0.04 5.94
N LEU A 36 7.75 -0.97 6.69
CA LEU A 36 6.36 -1.41 6.79
C LEU A 36 5.69 -0.79 8.02
N VAL A 37 4.36 -0.74 7.99
CA VAL A 37 3.55 -0.20 9.09
C VAL A 37 2.80 -1.35 9.75
N PHE A 38 3.02 -1.56 11.04
CA PHE A 38 2.17 -2.45 11.83
C PHE A 38 0.85 -1.75 12.10
N THR A 39 -0.29 -2.39 11.80
CA THR A 39 -1.62 -1.77 11.92
C THR A 39 -2.52 -2.46 12.95
N GLU A 40 -2.58 -3.78 12.94
CA GLU A 40 -3.45 -4.55 13.84
C GLU A 40 -2.81 -5.88 14.27
N ALA A 41 -3.14 -6.38 15.45
CA ALA A 41 -2.78 -7.72 15.89
C ALA A 41 -4.03 -8.57 16.08
N ARG A 42 -4.01 -9.78 15.52
CA ARG A 42 -5.05 -10.79 15.72
C ARG A 42 -4.59 -11.79 16.76
N ILE A 43 -5.16 -11.74 17.95
CA ILE A 43 -4.79 -12.57 19.10
C ILE A 43 -5.94 -13.55 19.34
N ASN A 44 -5.68 -14.86 19.23
CA ASN A 44 -6.70 -15.90 19.38
C ASN A 44 -7.98 -15.64 18.54
N ASP A 45 -7.80 -15.22 17.29
CA ASP A 45 -8.86 -14.87 16.31
C ASP A 45 -9.62 -13.54 16.56
N GLU A 46 -9.30 -12.80 17.63
CA GLU A 46 -9.85 -11.46 17.87
C GLU A 46 -8.88 -10.39 17.36
N SER A 47 -9.38 -9.38 16.64
CA SER A 47 -8.56 -8.27 16.14
C SER A 47 -8.50 -7.12 17.14
N TYR A 48 -7.30 -6.60 17.32
CA TYR A 48 -6.98 -5.47 18.17
C TYR A 48 -6.16 -4.45 17.39
N MET A 49 -6.61 -3.20 17.39
CA MET A 49 -5.76 -2.08 16.95
C MET A 49 -4.61 -1.92 17.94
N ILE A 50 -3.44 -1.50 17.46
CA ILE A 50 -2.22 -1.38 18.28
C ILE A 50 -2.42 -0.49 19.51
N GLU A 51 -3.23 0.56 19.37
CA GLU A 51 -3.52 1.49 20.47
C GLU A 51 -4.45 0.90 21.55
N SER A 52 -5.06 -0.25 21.26
CA SER A 52 -6.11 -0.89 22.07
C SER A 52 -5.78 -2.33 22.46
N LEU A 53 -4.50 -2.70 22.45
CA LEU A 53 -4.07 -4.06 22.74
C LEU A 53 -4.33 -4.49 24.18
N PRO A 54 -4.72 -5.76 24.42
CA PRO A 54 -4.96 -6.27 25.76
C PRO A 54 -3.65 -6.49 26.51
N ASP A 55 -3.62 -6.11 27.79
CA ASP A 55 -2.53 -6.47 28.69
C ASP A 55 -2.72 -7.91 29.16
N MET A 56 -2.01 -8.85 28.52
CA MET A 56 -2.06 -10.27 28.87
C MET A 56 -0.70 -10.98 28.70
N PRO A 57 -0.42 -11.99 29.54
CA PRO A 57 0.81 -12.79 29.44
C PRO A 57 0.76 -13.73 28.23
N LEU A 58 1.92 -13.97 27.59
CA LEU A 58 2.01 -14.83 26.40
C LEU A 58 1.57 -16.27 26.64
N GLU A 59 1.66 -16.74 27.88
CA GLU A 59 1.23 -18.08 28.30
C GLU A 59 -0.26 -18.33 28.01
N SER A 60 -1.06 -17.26 28.00
CA SER A 60 -2.50 -17.31 27.71
C SER A 60 -2.84 -17.18 26.23
N VAL A 61 -1.83 -17.02 25.37
CA VAL A 61 -1.99 -16.77 23.94
C VAL A 61 -1.65 -18.02 23.13
N ARG A 62 -2.61 -18.46 22.30
CA ARG A 62 -2.41 -19.61 21.39
C ARG A 62 -1.75 -19.16 20.11
N SER A 63 -2.26 -18.07 19.52
CA SER A 63 -1.78 -17.50 18.26
C SER A 63 -1.78 -15.97 18.31
N ILE A 64 -0.79 -15.39 17.66
CA ILE A 64 -0.73 -13.96 17.33
C ILE A 64 -0.41 -13.87 15.85
N ASP A 65 -1.26 -13.17 15.10
CA ASP A 65 -0.98 -12.78 13.71
C ASP A 65 -0.87 -11.27 13.65
N CYS A 66 0.32 -10.77 13.35
CA CYS A 66 0.59 -9.35 13.27
C CYS A 66 0.41 -8.88 11.84
N ILE A 67 -0.50 -7.93 11.62
CA ILE A 67 -0.83 -7.44 10.29
C ILE A 67 0.00 -6.19 10.01
N VAL A 68 0.93 -6.31 9.09
CA VAL A 68 1.74 -5.22 8.58
C VAL A 68 1.28 -4.86 7.17
N GLN A 69 1.35 -3.58 6.84
CA GLN A 69 0.93 -3.04 5.55
C GLN A 69 2.03 -2.18 4.96
N SER A 70 1.95 -1.97 3.65
CA SER A 70 2.78 -0.97 2.99
C SER A 70 2.38 0.43 3.48
N ARG A 71 3.31 1.38 3.44
CA ARG A 71 3.01 2.77 3.78
C ARG A 71 1.93 3.36 2.87
N ALA A 72 1.94 2.98 1.59
CA ALA A 72 0.95 3.42 0.62
C ALA A 72 -0.46 2.92 0.99
N ASP A 73 -0.61 1.64 1.36
CA ASP A 73 -1.91 1.08 1.71
C ASP A 73 -2.48 1.74 2.96
N VAL A 74 -1.65 2.00 3.98
CA VAL A 74 -2.08 2.73 5.17
C VAL A 74 -2.56 4.13 4.83
N VAL A 75 -1.85 4.84 3.96
CA VAL A 75 -2.27 6.17 3.49
C VAL A 75 -3.59 6.10 2.73
N ILE A 76 -3.73 5.16 1.79
CA ILE A 76 -4.96 5.00 0.99
C ILE A 76 -6.14 4.66 1.90
N ALA A 77 -6.00 3.67 2.78
CA ALA A 77 -7.05 3.27 3.72
C ALA A 77 -7.45 4.42 4.67
N SER A 78 -6.47 5.19 5.16
CA SER A 78 -6.73 6.36 6.02
C SER A 78 -7.50 7.46 5.28
N LEU A 79 -7.15 7.71 4.02
CA LEU A 79 -7.84 8.69 3.17
C LEU A 79 -9.27 8.25 2.85
N GLU A 80 -9.48 6.97 2.56
CA GLU A 80 -10.80 6.39 2.27
C GLU A 80 -11.71 6.41 3.50
N GLU A 81 -11.22 6.00 4.68
CA GLU A 81 -12.00 6.06 5.92
C GLU A 81 -12.31 7.51 6.31
N GLY A 82 -11.37 8.44 6.09
CA GLY A 82 -11.61 9.87 6.23
C GLY A 82 -12.71 10.39 5.29
N ASP A 83 -12.69 10.03 4.00
CA ASP A 83 -13.71 10.45 3.01
C ASP A 83 -15.09 9.92 3.41
N ALA A 84 -15.14 8.64 3.82
CA ALA A 84 -16.36 7.99 4.29
C ALA A 84 -16.89 8.63 5.58
N TYR A 85 -16.03 9.02 6.51
CA TYR A 85 -16.43 9.75 7.70
C TYR A 85 -16.97 11.15 7.36
N CYS A 86 -16.31 11.89 6.47
CA CYS A 86 -16.81 13.20 6.00
C CYS A 86 -18.23 13.09 5.44
N ASP A 87 -18.55 12.04 4.68
CA ASP A 87 -19.90 11.80 4.16
C ASP A 87 -20.93 11.57 5.27
N ARG A 88 -20.59 10.78 6.29
CA ARG A 88 -21.45 10.55 7.45
C ARG A 88 -21.66 11.84 8.25
N ALA A 89 -20.59 12.58 8.49
CA ALA A 89 -20.59 13.84 9.24
C ALA A 89 -21.44 14.92 8.53
N ASP A 90 -21.22 15.15 7.24
CA ASP A 90 -21.99 16.09 6.44
C ASP A 90 -23.49 15.73 6.40
N SER A 91 -23.79 14.46 6.17
CA SER A 91 -25.17 13.96 6.16
C SER A 91 -25.88 14.21 7.50
N PHE A 92 -25.18 13.95 8.61
CA PHE A 92 -25.69 14.21 9.95
C PHE A 92 -25.92 15.70 10.21
N VAL A 93 -24.95 16.55 9.86
CA VAL A 93 -25.06 18.02 10.01
C VAL A 93 -26.25 18.56 9.21
N ARG A 94 -26.38 18.19 7.93
CA ARG A 94 -27.47 18.65 7.07
C ARG A 94 -28.83 18.19 7.57
N ARG A 95 -28.97 16.91 7.90
CA ARG A 95 -30.21 16.36 8.46
C ARG A 95 -30.61 17.08 9.75
N SER A 96 -29.66 17.33 10.63
CA SER A 96 -29.88 18.05 11.90
C SER A 96 -30.42 19.46 11.66
N LEU A 97 -29.88 20.18 10.67
CA LEU A 97 -30.34 21.52 10.29
C LEU A 97 -31.75 21.49 9.67
N GLU A 98 -32.04 20.49 8.82
CA GLU A 98 -33.34 20.31 8.19
C GLU A 98 -34.44 19.95 9.20
N GLU A 99 -34.16 19.01 10.11
CA GLU A 99 -35.09 18.56 11.15
C GLU A 99 -35.15 19.52 12.36
N ARG A 100 -34.20 20.46 12.44
CA ARG A 100 -34.01 21.40 13.57
C ARG A 100 -33.94 20.68 14.92
N ALA A 101 -33.28 19.52 14.94
CA ALA A 101 -33.11 18.69 16.12
C ALA A 101 -31.73 18.04 16.12
N VAL A 102 -31.08 17.99 17.27
CA VAL A 102 -29.77 17.36 17.49
C VAL A 102 -29.77 16.70 18.85
N GLU A 103 -29.37 15.42 18.90
CA GLU A 103 -29.08 14.74 20.15
C GLU A 103 -27.68 15.11 20.64
N GLN A 104 -27.55 15.52 21.91
CA GLN A 104 -26.28 15.98 22.46
C GLN A 104 -25.16 14.94 22.35
N GLY A 105 -25.44 13.67 22.65
CA GLY A 105 -24.44 12.59 22.54
C GLY A 105 -23.95 12.36 21.10
N ALA A 106 -24.82 12.57 20.10
CA ALA A 106 -24.43 12.50 18.69
C ALA A 106 -23.56 13.70 18.29
N ALA A 107 -23.86 14.89 18.82
CA ALA A 107 -23.02 16.08 18.62
C ALA A 107 -21.64 15.93 19.28
N GLU A 108 -21.57 15.38 20.50
CA GLU A 108 -20.31 15.08 21.18
C GLU A 108 -19.48 14.05 20.40
N SER A 109 -20.13 13.02 19.84
CA SER A 109 -19.47 12.04 18.98
C SER A 109 -18.93 12.68 17.70
N LEU A 110 -19.68 13.59 17.08
CA LEU A 110 -19.23 14.34 15.90
C LEU A 110 -18.03 15.24 16.21
N ALA A 111 -18.00 15.88 17.39
CA ALA A 111 -16.86 16.68 17.85
C ALA A 111 -15.61 15.82 18.02
N GLY A 112 -15.74 14.65 18.67
CA GLY A 112 -14.63 13.68 18.77
C GLY A 112 -14.15 13.18 17.42
N GLY A 113 -15.06 12.86 16.51
CA GLY A 113 -14.67 12.44 15.16
C GLY A 113 -14.09 13.56 14.30
N ALA A 114 -14.39 14.83 14.57
CA ALA A 114 -13.68 15.96 13.94
C ALA A 114 -12.21 16.06 14.40
N GLU A 115 -11.93 15.79 15.67
CA GLU A 115 -10.55 15.72 16.18
C GLU A 115 -9.78 14.57 15.54
N TRP A 116 -10.37 13.36 15.53
CA TRP A 116 -9.82 12.19 14.85
C TRP A 116 -9.54 12.46 13.37
N LEU A 117 -10.47 13.11 12.66
CA LEU A 117 -10.28 13.45 11.24
C LEU A 117 -9.10 14.40 11.03
N GLY A 118 -8.85 15.31 11.98
CA GLY A 118 -7.65 16.15 11.98
C GLY A 118 -6.36 15.33 12.13
N GLU A 119 -6.35 14.35 13.02
CA GLU A 119 -5.22 13.43 13.21
C GLU A 119 -4.96 12.59 11.95
N VAL A 120 -6.02 12.09 11.31
CA VAL A 120 -5.93 11.35 10.03
C VAL A 120 -5.25 12.20 8.96
N VAL A 121 -5.68 13.45 8.77
CA VAL A 121 -5.08 14.36 7.77
C VAL A 121 -3.59 14.62 8.08
N VAL A 122 -3.25 14.89 9.34
CA VAL A 122 -1.86 15.16 9.75
C VAL A 122 -0.98 13.92 9.56
N SER A 123 -1.43 12.75 9.99
CA SER A 123 -0.72 11.48 9.82
C SER A 123 -0.47 11.16 8.34
N THR A 124 -1.50 11.33 7.51
CA THR A 124 -1.43 11.11 6.07
C THR A 124 -0.41 12.04 5.41
N LEU A 125 -0.46 13.34 5.71
CA LEU A 125 0.49 14.31 5.20
C LEU A 125 1.94 14.00 5.62
N SER A 126 2.12 13.56 6.87
CA SER A 126 3.43 13.13 7.37
C SER A 126 3.98 11.92 6.60
N LEU A 127 3.13 10.91 6.32
CA LEU A 127 3.52 9.74 5.52
C LEU A 127 3.83 10.09 4.07
N LEU A 128 3.13 11.09 3.51
CA LEU A 128 3.40 11.69 2.20
C LEU A 128 4.63 12.61 2.19
N GLY A 129 5.20 12.94 3.36
CA GLY A 129 6.38 13.79 3.50
C GLY A 129 6.11 15.27 3.23
N VAL A 130 4.91 15.77 3.52
CA VAL A 130 4.50 17.16 3.27
C VAL A 130 3.97 17.79 4.54
N ALA A 131 4.29 19.07 4.78
CA ALA A 131 3.73 19.79 5.92
C ALA A 131 2.35 20.40 5.60
N PRO A 132 1.40 20.48 6.56
CA PRO A 132 0.07 21.06 6.32
C PRO A 132 0.06 22.50 5.78
N GLU A 133 1.05 23.31 6.15
CA GLU A 133 1.24 24.68 5.66
C GLU A 133 1.76 24.76 4.22
N GLU A 134 2.32 23.68 3.68
CA GLU A 134 2.86 23.62 2.31
C GLU A 134 1.80 23.23 1.28
N VAL A 135 0.64 22.73 1.74
CA VAL A 135 -0.45 22.27 0.87
C VAL A 135 -1.53 23.34 0.78
N SER A 136 -1.63 23.97 -0.39
CA SER A 136 -2.70 24.92 -0.69
C SER A 136 -3.96 24.19 -1.18
N CYS A 137 -5.12 24.56 -0.63
CA CYS A 137 -6.44 24.14 -1.08
C CYS A 137 -7.37 25.35 -1.21
N ARG A 138 -7.79 25.65 -2.44
CA ARG A 138 -8.52 26.88 -2.79
C ARG A 138 -7.70 28.12 -2.38
N ASP A 139 -8.26 28.96 -1.50
CA ASP A 139 -7.65 30.22 -1.05
C ASP A 139 -6.97 30.11 0.33
N ALA A 140 -6.78 28.90 0.86
CA ALA A 140 -6.20 28.63 2.18
C ALA A 140 -5.24 27.44 2.15
N THR A 141 -4.55 27.20 3.25
CA THR A 141 -3.68 26.01 3.44
C THR A 141 -4.42 24.90 4.18
N VAL A 142 -3.94 23.65 4.07
CA VAL A 142 -4.51 22.54 4.85
C VAL A 142 -4.42 22.82 6.36
N LYS A 143 -3.36 23.49 6.81
CA LYS A 143 -3.25 23.97 8.20
C LYS A 143 -4.45 24.83 8.63
N ASP A 144 -4.88 25.78 7.79
CA ASP A 144 -6.02 26.65 8.10
C ASP A 144 -7.34 25.84 8.22
N TYR A 145 -7.51 24.78 7.43
CA TYR A 145 -8.67 23.90 7.53
C TYR A 145 -8.61 22.99 8.77
N LEU A 146 -7.41 22.54 9.17
CA LEU A 146 -7.22 21.81 10.43
C LEU A 146 -7.58 22.68 11.65
N GLU A 147 -7.16 23.96 11.65
CA GLU A 147 -7.54 24.92 12.69
C GLU A 147 -9.06 25.17 12.72
N GLN A 148 -9.72 25.24 11.56
CA GLN A 148 -11.18 25.34 11.47
C GLN A 148 -11.89 24.10 11.99
N LEU A 149 -11.37 22.90 11.71
CA LEU A 149 -11.91 21.62 12.18
C LEU A 149 -11.78 21.49 13.71
N ALA A 150 -10.63 21.87 14.27
CA ALA A 150 -10.46 21.96 15.73
C ALA A 150 -11.43 22.98 16.34
N GLY A 151 -11.56 24.16 15.72
CA GLY A 151 -12.50 25.19 16.13
C GLY A 151 -13.97 24.77 16.01
N PHE A 152 -14.31 23.82 15.13
CA PHE A 152 -15.63 23.18 15.08
C PHE A 152 -15.85 22.32 16.33
N SER A 153 -14.93 21.41 16.66
CA SER A 153 -15.02 20.56 17.86
C SER A 153 -15.20 21.40 19.14
N GLU A 154 -14.36 22.42 19.33
CA GLU A 154 -14.45 23.32 20.48
C GLU A 154 -15.80 24.04 20.57
N SER A 155 -16.34 24.48 19.42
CA SER A 155 -17.63 25.18 19.38
C SER A 155 -18.79 24.26 19.71
N VAL A 156 -18.77 23.01 19.25
CA VAL A 156 -19.79 22.01 19.58
C VAL A 156 -19.80 21.74 21.08
N ARG A 157 -18.61 21.55 21.69
CA ARG A 157 -18.49 21.33 23.14
C ARG A 157 -18.96 22.54 23.97
N ALA A 158 -18.80 23.76 23.45
CA ALA A 158 -19.21 24.98 24.13
C ALA A 158 -20.69 25.37 23.92
N ALA A 159 -21.35 24.88 22.87
CA ALA A 159 -22.66 25.33 22.42
C ALA A 159 -23.84 24.86 23.30
N GLY A 160 -23.62 23.92 24.21
CA GLY A 160 -24.68 23.33 25.03
C GLY A 160 -25.60 22.44 24.20
N GLU A 161 -26.92 22.65 24.28
CA GLU A 161 -27.92 21.80 23.64
C GLU A 161 -28.82 22.58 22.66
N GLY A 162 -29.48 21.86 21.74
CA GLY A 162 -30.54 22.41 20.89
C GLY A 162 -30.07 23.51 19.93
N GLU A 163 -30.61 24.72 20.07
CA GLU A 163 -30.37 25.83 19.13
C GLU A 163 -28.90 26.26 19.03
N GLY A 164 -28.13 26.16 20.12
CA GLY A 164 -26.71 26.47 20.10
C GLY A 164 -25.93 25.55 19.15
N LEU A 165 -26.22 24.25 19.19
CA LEU A 165 -25.61 23.25 18.31
C LEU A 165 -25.98 23.48 16.85
N LEU A 166 -27.27 23.78 16.58
CA LEU A 166 -27.74 24.10 15.24
C LEU A 166 -27.05 25.35 14.68
N ALA A 167 -26.79 26.36 15.51
CA ALA A 167 -26.06 27.55 15.10
C ALA A 167 -24.60 27.22 14.71
N VAL A 168 -23.91 26.36 15.47
CA VAL A 168 -22.57 25.90 15.12
C VAL A 168 -22.58 25.11 13.81
N PHE A 169 -23.51 24.17 13.66
CA PHE A 169 -23.64 23.36 12.45
C PHE A 169 -23.88 24.22 11.21
N GLY A 170 -24.75 25.23 11.29
CA GLY A 170 -25.04 26.13 10.18
C GLY A 170 -23.90 27.09 9.83
N GLN A 171 -22.99 27.39 10.77
CA GLN A 171 -21.87 28.32 10.53
C GLN A 171 -20.58 27.61 10.12
N LYS A 172 -20.35 26.40 10.63
CA LYS A 172 -19.07 25.71 10.54
C LYS A 172 -19.16 24.30 9.95
N GLY A 173 -20.37 23.79 9.71
CA GLY A 173 -20.59 22.41 9.24
C GLY A 173 -19.98 22.10 7.87
N ASP A 174 -19.85 23.10 7.00
CA ASP A 174 -19.25 22.95 5.66
C ASP A 174 -17.77 22.54 5.72
N ILE A 175 -17.13 22.57 6.89
CA ILE A 175 -15.74 22.11 7.08
C ILE A 175 -15.56 20.65 6.66
N PHE A 176 -16.55 19.77 6.87
CA PHE A 176 -16.44 18.37 6.49
C PHE A 176 -16.35 18.19 4.97
N GLN A 177 -17.03 19.04 4.18
CA GLN A 177 -16.88 19.05 2.72
C GLN A 177 -15.50 19.55 2.30
N ALA A 178 -14.98 20.59 2.97
CA ALA A 178 -13.64 21.09 2.67
C ALA A 178 -12.55 20.05 2.98
N ILE A 179 -12.65 19.36 4.12
CA ILE A 179 -11.72 18.25 4.44
C ILE A 179 -11.86 17.11 3.44
N LYS A 180 -13.09 16.76 3.04
CA LYS A 180 -13.33 15.76 1.99
C LYS A 180 -12.59 16.08 0.69
N GLU A 181 -12.64 17.34 0.25
CA GLU A 181 -11.89 17.78 -0.93
C GLU A 181 -10.38 17.65 -0.76
N ILE A 182 -9.86 17.96 0.44
CA ILE A 182 -8.44 17.78 0.77
C ILE A 182 -8.03 16.30 0.70
N LEU A 183 -8.83 15.39 1.28
CA LEU A 183 -8.58 13.95 1.22
C LEU A 183 -8.54 13.44 -0.23
N ARG A 184 -9.50 13.86 -1.06
CA ARG A 184 -9.55 13.51 -2.49
C ARG A 184 -8.39 14.09 -3.28
N MET A 185 -7.97 15.32 -2.96
CA MET A 185 -6.80 15.93 -3.56
C MET A 185 -5.52 15.14 -3.20
N MET A 186 -5.38 14.68 -1.96
CA MET A 186 -4.27 13.83 -1.54
C MET A 186 -4.28 12.47 -2.27
N LEU A 187 -5.45 11.85 -2.44
CA LEU A 187 -5.63 10.61 -3.23
C LEU A 187 -5.19 10.76 -4.69
N MET A 188 -5.31 11.95 -5.28
CA MET A 188 -4.93 12.20 -6.67
C MET A 188 -3.54 12.86 -6.80
N SER A 189 -2.80 12.98 -5.70
CA SER A 189 -1.55 13.74 -5.66
C SER A 189 -0.36 12.98 -6.24
N GLU A 190 0.61 13.74 -6.77
CA GLU A 190 1.91 13.20 -7.18
C GLU A 190 2.65 12.52 -6.04
N ASN A 191 2.50 13.05 -4.82
CA ASN A 191 3.14 12.50 -3.63
C ASN A 191 2.61 11.10 -3.31
N LEU A 192 1.30 10.86 -3.44
CA LEU A 192 0.75 9.51 -3.28
C LEU A 192 1.25 8.58 -4.38
N ARG A 193 1.23 9.03 -5.64
CA ARG A 193 1.76 8.24 -6.76
C ARG A 193 3.21 7.82 -6.52
N ARG A 194 4.04 8.76 -6.07
CA ARG A 194 5.44 8.49 -5.71
C ARG A 194 5.55 7.53 -4.52
N LEU A 195 4.71 7.69 -3.49
CA LEU A 195 4.70 6.80 -2.34
C LEU A 195 4.34 5.36 -2.74
N VAL A 196 3.34 5.15 -3.59
CA VAL A 196 2.96 3.83 -4.12
C VAL A 196 4.14 3.16 -4.84
N VAL A 197 4.83 3.91 -5.70
CA VAL A 197 5.99 3.38 -6.44
C VAL A 197 7.13 3.00 -5.49
N LEU A 198 7.36 3.76 -4.42
CA LEU A 198 8.47 3.53 -3.49
C LEU A 198 8.14 2.58 -2.34
N SER A 199 6.86 2.33 -2.05
CA SER A 199 6.46 1.49 -0.93
C SER A 199 6.83 0.03 -1.16
N LEU A 200 7.25 -0.62 -0.08
CA LEU A 200 7.46 -2.07 -0.03
C LEU A 200 6.11 -2.76 0.23
N GLU A 201 5.83 -3.81 -0.53
CA GLU A 201 4.65 -4.65 -0.33
C GLU A 201 4.77 -5.38 1.01
N SER A 202 3.63 -5.68 1.63
CA SER A 202 3.60 -6.56 2.80
C SER A 202 4.03 -7.99 2.44
N PRO A 203 4.49 -8.80 3.42
CA PRO A 203 5.02 -10.13 3.17
C PRO A 203 4.10 -11.06 2.37
N ASP A 204 2.80 -11.09 2.71
CA ASP A 204 1.78 -11.90 2.04
C ASP A 204 1.54 -11.45 0.60
N VAL A 205 1.41 -10.14 0.37
CA VAL A 205 1.22 -9.55 -0.96
C VAL A 205 2.42 -9.84 -1.86
N LEU A 206 3.63 -9.76 -1.31
CA LEU A 206 4.85 -10.06 -2.05
C LEU A 206 4.92 -11.55 -2.44
N VAL A 207 4.58 -12.45 -1.53
CA VAL A 207 4.49 -13.90 -1.81
C VAL A 207 3.40 -14.20 -2.85
N GLU A 208 2.25 -13.55 -2.77
CA GLU A 208 1.19 -13.69 -3.78
C GLU A 208 1.66 -13.17 -5.14
N SER A 209 2.37 -12.03 -5.17
CA SER A 209 2.92 -11.44 -6.40
C SER A 209 3.90 -12.38 -7.09
N LEU A 210 4.80 -13.03 -6.33
CA LEU A 210 5.70 -14.06 -6.85
C LEU A 210 4.93 -15.24 -7.46
N ARG A 211 3.90 -15.75 -6.76
CA ARG A 211 3.06 -16.85 -7.27
C ARG A 211 2.32 -16.47 -8.55
N ARG A 212 1.75 -15.26 -8.60
CA ARG A 212 1.09 -14.73 -9.80
C ARG A 212 2.04 -14.64 -10.99
N VAL A 213 3.25 -14.13 -10.76
CA VAL A 213 4.30 -14.11 -11.79
C VAL A 213 4.57 -15.51 -12.30
N LYS A 214 4.71 -16.51 -11.41
CA LYS A 214 4.92 -17.91 -11.83
C LYS A 214 3.78 -18.44 -12.70
N ASP A 215 2.54 -18.15 -12.34
CA ASP A 215 1.35 -18.62 -13.05
C ASP A 215 1.22 -17.97 -14.46
N GLU A 216 1.76 -16.76 -14.64
CA GLU A 216 1.67 -16.01 -15.90
C GLU A 216 2.77 -16.33 -16.92
N ILE A 217 3.87 -17.01 -16.52
CA ILE A 217 5.05 -17.25 -17.38
C ILE A 217 4.67 -17.83 -18.75
N GLY A 218 3.86 -18.89 -18.76
CA GLY A 218 3.48 -19.57 -20.00
C GLY A 218 2.71 -18.64 -20.94
N ALA A 219 1.74 -17.90 -20.40
CA ALA A 219 0.96 -16.95 -21.17
C ALA A 219 1.82 -15.81 -21.73
N GLN A 220 2.84 -15.35 -20.99
CA GLN A 220 3.73 -14.29 -21.45
C GLN A 220 4.74 -14.78 -22.49
N ALA A 221 5.22 -16.02 -22.40
CA ALA A 221 6.04 -16.64 -23.44
C ALA A 221 5.27 -16.75 -24.77
N ASP A 222 4.00 -17.16 -24.71
CA ASP A 222 3.10 -17.19 -25.88
C ASP A 222 2.82 -15.77 -26.41
N SER A 223 2.62 -14.80 -25.51
CA SER A 223 2.40 -13.40 -25.87
C SER A 223 3.58 -12.78 -26.62
N LEU A 224 4.82 -13.14 -26.26
CA LEU A 224 6.02 -12.72 -26.98
C LEU A 224 6.06 -13.29 -28.40
N ALA A 225 5.77 -14.58 -28.57
CA ALA A 225 5.73 -15.21 -29.88
C ALA A 225 4.66 -14.55 -30.79
N GLU A 226 3.51 -14.23 -30.23
CA GLU A 226 2.44 -13.51 -30.95
C GLU A 226 2.82 -12.07 -31.27
N THR A 227 3.51 -11.37 -30.36
CA THR A 227 4.04 -10.01 -30.59
C THR A 227 4.98 -9.99 -31.80
N VAL A 228 5.91 -10.95 -31.88
CA VAL A 228 6.82 -11.10 -33.02
C VAL A 228 6.05 -11.32 -34.32
N ARG A 229 5.08 -12.24 -34.33
CA ARG A 229 4.25 -12.51 -35.51
C ARG A 229 3.50 -11.27 -36.00
N LEU A 230 2.90 -10.51 -35.08
CA LEU A 230 2.14 -9.30 -35.40
C LEU A 230 3.01 -8.18 -35.96
N TYR A 231 4.21 -7.98 -35.39
CA TYR A 231 5.18 -7.01 -35.94
C TYR A 231 5.66 -7.41 -37.34
N GLN A 232 5.91 -8.71 -37.59
CA GLN A 232 6.29 -9.20 -38.91
C GLN A 232 5.17 -9.05 -39.95
N GLU A 233 3.90 -9.04 -39.53
CA GLU A 233 2.73 -8.79 -40.37
C GLU A 233 2.40 -7.29 -40.57
N GLY A 234 3.16 -6.39 -39.93
CA GLY A 234 2.91 -4.94 -39.95
C GLY A 234 1.66 -4.52 -39.17
N ARG A 235 1.24 -5.31 -38.18
CA ARG A 235 0.07 -5.07 -37.32
C ARG A 235 0.49 -4.45 -35.98
N ASP A 236 1.25 -3.35 -36.04
CA ASP A 236 1.93 -2.74 -34.91
C ASP A 236 0.97 -2.35 -33.76
N SER A 237 -0.25 -1.93 -34.07
CA SER A 237 -1.26 -1.58 -33.05
C SER A 237 -1.67 -2.79 -32.20
N ASP A 238 -1.77 -3.96 -32.82
CA ASP A 238 -2.16 -5.19 -32.14
C ASP A 238 -0.96 -5.74 -31.36
N ALA A 239 0.25 -5.67 -31.95
CA ALA A 239 1.50 -6.03 -31.29
C ALA A 239 1.74 -5.20 -30.01
N SER A 240 1.41 -3.90 -30.06
CA SER A 240 1.58 -2.98 -28.92
C SER A 240 0.77 -3.39 -27.69
N GLY A 241 -0.40 -4.01 -27.88
CA GLY A 241 -1.22 -4.52 -26.77
C GLY A 241 -0.55 -5.69 -26.05
N HIS A 242 -0.05 -6.66 -26.81
CA HIS A 242 0.70 -7.81 -26.27
C HIS A 242 2.02 -7.39 -25.63
N PHE A 243 2.73 -6.46 -26.27
CA PHE A 243 3.98 -5.93 -25.75
C PHE A 243 3.78 -5.17 -24.43
N ARG A 244 2.70 -4.40 -24.27
CA ARG A 244 2.37 -3.75 -23.00
C ARG A 244 2.16 -4.75 -21.87
N SER A 245 1.38 -5.82 -22.11
CA SER A 245 1.20 -6.91 -21.13
C SER A 245 2.54 -7.53 -20.72
N PHE A 246 3.44 -7.74 -21.67
CA PHE A 246 4.77 -8.26 -21.40
C PHE A 246 5.60 -7.30 -20.51
N VAL A 247 5.58 -6.00 -20.79
CA VAL A 247 6.27 -4.98 -19.97
C VAL A 247 5.71 -4.93 -18.55
N GLU A 248 4.38 -5.01 -18.39
CA GLU A 248 3.72 -5.05 -17.08
C GLU A 248 4.15 -6.30 -16.29
N PHE A 249 4.20 -7.46 -16.94
CA PHE A 249 4.69 -8.70 -16.34
C PHE A 249 6.15 -8.58 -15.87
N ILE A 250 7.05 -8.09 -16.73
CA ILE A 250 8.46 -7.91 -16.38
C ILE A 250 8.62 -6.92 -15.23
N TYR A 251 7.85 -5.83 -15.22
CA TYR A 251 7.84 -4.88 -14.12
C TYR A 251 7.41 -5.54 -12.81
N ALA A 252 6.32 -6.33 -12.83
CA ALA A 252 5.83 -7.05 -11.67
C ALA A 252 6.86 -8.06 -11.13
N TYR A 253 7.44 -8.89 -12.01
CA TYR A 253 8.51 -9.83 -11.65
C TYR A 253 9.72 -9.12 -11.02
N THR A 254 10.21 -8.09 -11.70
CA THR A 254 11.41 -7.36 -11.29
C THR A 254 11.20 -6.67 -9.95
N ARG A 255 10.05 -5.99 -9.79
CA ARG A 255 9.65 -5.35 -8.52
C ARG A 255 9.55 -6.38 -7.40
N ALA A 256 8.88 -7.51 -7.61
CA ALA A 256 8.75 -8.56 -6.60
C ALA A 256 10.12 -9.12 -6.16
N CYS A 257 11.01 -9.43 -7.11
CA CYS A 257 12.35 -9.92 -6.78
C CYS A 257 13.17 -8.89 -5.97
N TYR A 258 13.14 -7.62 -6.38
CA TYR A 258 13.89 -6.58 -5.67
C TYR A 258 13.37 -6.34 -4.25
N GLN A 259 12.06 -6.44 -4.04
CA GLN A 259 11.47 -6.25 -2.71
C GLN A 259 11.69 -7.42 -1.75
N CYS A 260 12.02 -8.62 -2.26
CA CYS A 260 12.36 -9.75 -1.39
C CYS A 260 13.58 -9.46 -0.50
N ALA A 261 14.56 -8.69 -0.99
CA ALA A 261 15.73 -8.32 -0.22
C ALA A 261 15.41 -7.47 1.03
N PRO A 262 14.74 -6.30 0.94
CA PRO A 262 14.40 -5.53 2.12
C PRO A 262 13.32 -6.19 2.99
N VAL A 263 12.34 -6.91 2.42
CA VAL A 263 11.23 -7.49 3.19
C VAL A 263 11.64 -8.79 3.91
N PHE A 264 12.30 -9.70 3.21
CA PHE A 264 12.67 -11.03 3.73
C PHE A 264 14.17 -11.20 4.04
N ARG A 265 15.01 -10.19 3.77
CA ARG A 265 16.48 -10.27 3.89
C ARG A 265 17.12 -11.33 3.01
N VAL A 266 16.48 -11.66 1.90
CA VAL A 266 17.04 -12.56 0.87
C VAL A 266 18.17 -11.86 0.14
N ASP A 267 19.28 -12.58 -0.10
CA ASP A 267 20.38 -12.13 -0.96
C ASP A 267 20.21 -12.71 -2.38
N PRO A 268 19.88 -11.89 -3.40
CA PRO A 268 19.71 -12.37 -4.78
C PRO A 268 20.96 -13.02 -5.39
N SER A 269 22.15 -12.78 -4.85
CA SER A 269 23.38 -13.42 -5.33
C SER A 269 23.49 -14.89 -4.91
N LEU A 270 22.76 -15.29 -3.86
CA LEU A 270 22.77 -16.66 -3.32
C LEU A 270 21.70 -17.56 -3.95
N ILE A 271 20.67 -16.97 -4.56
CA ILE A 271 19.63 -17.71 -5.29
C ILE A 271 20.19 -18.12 -6.65
N VAL A 272 20.56 -19.39 -6.81
CA VAL A 272 21.24 -19.91 -8.01
C VAL A 272 20.41 -21.02 -8.66
N VAL A 273 20.15 -20.86 -9.96
CA VAL A 273 19.51 -21.87 -10.81
C VAL A 273 20.42 -22.14 -12.00
N ASP A 274 20.74 -23.42 -12.24
CA ASP A 274 21.62 -23.87 -13.33
C ASP A 274 22.96 -23.11 -13.40
N GLY A 275 23.51 -22.72 -12.24
CA GLY A 275 24.79 -22.03 -12.10
C GLY A 275 24.74 -20.52 -12.36
N VAL A 276 23.56 -19.94 -12.61
CA VAL A 276 23.36 -18.49 -12.76
C VAL A 276 22.61 -17.96 -11.55
N SER A 277 23.09 -16.85 -10.99
CA SER A 277 22.43 -16.20 -9.84
C SER A 277 21.23 -15.35 -10.26
N LEU A 278 20.27 -15.14 -9.36
CA LEU A 278 19.13 -14.25 -9.60
C LEU A 278 19.60 -12.81 -9.89
N GLU A 279 20.65 -12.34 -9.22
CA GLU A 279 21.24 -11.03 -9.49
C GLU A 279 21.76 -10.93 -10.94
N GLU A 280 22.55 -11.91 -11.38
CA GLU A 280 23.09 -11.95 -12.74
C GLU A 280 21.97 -12.04 -13.77
N ARG A 281 20.98 -12.90 -13.53
CA ARG A 281 19.82 -13.08 -14.39
C ARG A 281 18.98 -11.81 -14.52
N ASN A 282 18.75 -11.09 -13.43
CA ASN A 282 18.02 -9.82 -13.45
C ASN A 282 18.81 -8.73 -14.18
N ARG A 283 20.15 -8.74 -14.10
CA ARG A 283 21.00 -7.86 -14.89
C ARG A 283 20.86 -8.13 -16.39
N THR A 284 20.93 -9.40 -16.80
CA THR A 284 20.73 -9.78 -18.20
C THR A 284 19.35 -9.38 -18.73
N LEU A 285 18.28 -9.59 -17.94
CA LEU A 285 16.94 -9.13 -18.32
C LEU A 285 16.88 -7.61 -18.54
N ASN A 286 17.49 -6.82 -17.66
CA ASN A 286 17.56 -5.36 -17.82
C ASN A 286 18.35 -4.93 -19.07
N ASP A 287 19.44 -5.64 -19.39
CA ASP A 287 20.23 -5.39 -20.60
C ASP A 287 19.38 -5.67 -21.85
N LEU A 288 18.61 -6.76 -21.87
CA LEU A 288 17.70 -7.09 -22.97
C LEU A 288 16.55 -6.07 -23.12
N LEU A 289 15.96 -5.62 -22.01
CA LEU A 289 14.95 -4.54 -22.05
C LEU A 289 15.51 -3.26 -22.67
N SER A 290 16.76 -2.91 -22.36
CA SER A 290 17.43 -1.75 -22.92
C SER A 290 17.65 -1.89 -24.43
N GLN A 291 18.02 -3.09 -24.89
CA GLN A 291 18.16 -3.40 -26.32
C GLN A 291 16.80 -3.33 -27.05
N ILE A 292 15.75 -3.92 -26.48
CA ILE A 292 14.38 -3.83 -27.00
C ILE A 292 13.96 -2.36 -27.19
N LEU A 293 14.21 -1.53 -26.18
CA LEU A 293 13.88 -0.10 -26.24
C LEU A 293 14.63 0.63 -27.35
N THR A 294 15.92 0.32 -27.52
CA THR A 294 16.75 0.85 -28.62
C THR A 294 16.23 0.41 -30.00
N SER A 295 15.81 -0.84 -30.14
CA SER A 295 15.23 -1.35 -31.40
C SER A 295 13.90 -0.66 -31.72
N LEU A 296 13.04 -0.43 -30.71
CA LEU A 296 11.79 0.31 -30.86
C LEU A 296 12.02 1.77 -31.29
N GLU A 297 12.95 2.48 -30.64
CA GLU A 297 13.29 3.86 -30.98
C GLU A 297 13.82 4.01 -32.42
N ASN A 298 14.58 3.03 -32.89
CA ASN A 298 15.12 3.00 -34.24
C ASN A 298 14.17 2.42 -35.29
N ASN A 299 12.95 1.98 -34.89
CA ASN A 299 12.01 1.23 -35.73
C ASN A 299 12.64 -0.02 -36.39
N ASP A 300 13.59 -0.65 -35.71
CA ASP A 300 14.27 -1.86 -36.18
C ASP A 300 13.49 -3.11 -35.75
N ILE A 301 12.44 -3.40 -36.52
CA ILE A 301 11.52 -4.51 -36.26
C ILE A 301 12.20 -5.89 -36.37
N ILE A 302 13.25 -6.00 -37.21
CA ILE A 302 13.98 -7.26 -37.38
C ILE A 302 14.75 -7.55 -36.10
N SER A 303 15.58 -6.61 -35.65
CA SER A 303 16.33 -6.78 -34.40
C SER A 303 15.40 -6.95 -33.20
N LEU A 304 14.29 -6.20 -33.14
CA LEU A 304 13.28 -6.38 -32.10
C LEU A 304 12.73 -7.81 -32.09
N SER A 305 12.38 -8.34 -33.26
CA SER A 305 11.84 -9.70 -33.38
C SER A 305 12.85 -10.74 -32.91
N ASP A 306 14.12 -10.59 -33.30
CA ASP A 306 15.18 -11.51 -32.92
C ASP A 306 15.41 -11.51 -31.40
N ILE A 307 15.45 -10.32 -30.78
CA ILE A 307 15.61 -10.18 -29.32
C ILE A 307 14.43 -10.83 -28.60
N LEU A 308 13.19 -10.59 -29.04
CA LEU A 308 12.01 -11.15 -28.38
C LEU A 308 11.93 -12.68 -28.53
N GLU A 309 12.22 -13.22 -29.72
CA GLU A 309 12.08 -14.64 -30.04
C GLU A 309 13.21 -15.48 -29.45
N TYR A 310 14.47 -15.07 -29.63
CA TYR A 310 15.63 -15.91 -29.37
C TYR A 310 16.39 -15.56 -28.09
N GLU A 311 16.25 -14.33 -27.57
CA GLU A 311 16.97 -13.89 -26.37
C GLU A 311 16.02 -13.80 -25.17
N MET A 312 14.99 -12.96 -25.25
CA MET A 312 14.09 -12.67 -24.14
C MET A 312 13.24 -13.88 -23.74
N ARG A 313 12.57 -14.52 -24.70
CA ARG A 313 11.65 -15.62 -24.40
C ARG A 313 12.30 -16.77 -23.61
N PRO A 314 13.50 -17.29 -23.96
CA PRO A 314 14.19 -18.27 -23.12
C PRO A 314 14.44 -17.82 -21.68
N HIS A 315 14.70 -16.53 -21.46
CA HIS A 315 14.83 -15.98 -20.11
C HIS A 315 13.49 -15.91 -19.36
N ILE A 316 12.36 -15.73 -20.04
CA ILE A 316 11.02 -15.78 -19.42
C ILE A 316 10.68 -17.19 -18.96
N GLU A 317 10.92 -18.19 -19.82
CA GLU A 317 10.59 -19.60 -19.54
C GLU A 317 11.33 -20.14 -18.31
N THR A 318 12.47 -19.56 -17.95
CA THR A 318 13.24 -19.93 -16.75
C THR A 318 12.82 -19.16 -15.49
N ILE A 319 11.88 -18.19 -15.54
CA ILE A 319 11.47 -17.38 -14.37
C ILE A 319 10.97 -18.25 -13.23
N GLY A 320 10.22 -19.30 -13.55
CA GLY A 320 9.54 -20.14 -12.57
C GLY A 320 10.51 -20.79 -11.59
N ALA A 321 11.65 -21.27 -12.07
CA ALA A 321 12.64 -21.93 -11.22
C ALA A 321 13.26 -20.97 -10.19
N TYR A 322 13.50 -19.72 -10.56
CA TYR A 322 14.00 -18.70 -9.63
C TYR A 322 12.93 -18.24 -8.64
N VAL A 323 11.68 -18.13 -9.10
CA VAL A 323 10.56 -17.83 -8.21
C VAL A 323 10.38 -18.95 -7.18
N ASP A 324 10.52 -20.21 -7.59
CA ASP A 324 10.45 -21.35 -6.67
C ASP A 324 11.58 -21.31 -5.64
N ALA A 325 12.82 -21.09 -6.08
CA ALA A 325 13.96 -20.95 -5.17
C ALA A 325 13.80 -19.76 -4.20
N LEU A 326 13.25 -18.63 -4.66
CA LEU A 326 12.92 -17.49 -3.79
C LEU A 326 11.86 -17.85 -2.76
N LEU A 327 10.79 -18.52 -3.17
CA LEU A 327 9.71 -18.91 -2.26
C LEU A 327 10.16 -19.96 -1.24
N GLU A 328 11.09 -20.84 -1.60
CA GLU A 328 11.73 -21.78 -0.69
C GLU A 328 12.60 -21.03 0.34
N GLU A 329 13.48 -20.11 -0.10
CA GLU A 329 14.30 -19.30 0.81
C GLU A 329 13.45 -18.48 1.79
N ILE A 330 12.35 -17.89 1.32
CA ILE A 330 11.41 -17.14 2.17
C ILE A 330 10.74 -18.03 3.24
N GLN A 331 10.54 -19.33 2.95
CA GLN A 331 9.93 -20.26 3.89
C GLN A 331 10.95 -20.86 4.87
N GLU A 332 12.21 -20.99 4.46
CA GLU A 332 13.28 -21.56 5.29
C GLU A 332 13.94 -20.52 6.22
N GLY A 333 13.94 -19.24 5.83
CA GLY A 333 14.47 -18.10 6.58
C GLY A 333 13.63 -17.65 7.75
#